data_AF-A0A2S0K3C7-F1
#
_entry.id   AF-A0A2S0K3C7-F1
#
_cell.length_a   1.000
_cell.length_b   1.000
_cell.length_c   1.000
_cell.angle_alpha   90.00
_cell.angle_beta   90.00
_cell.angle_gamma   90.00
#
_symmetry.space_group_name_H-M   'P 1'
#
loop_
_entity.id
_entity.type
_entity.pdbx_description
1 polymer ?
#
loop_
_entity_poly.entity_id
_entity_poly.type
_entity_poly.pdbx_seq_one_letter_code
_entity_poly.pdbx_strand_id
1 'polypeptide(L)'
;MGFYTTTRIITATKSQLDAMCYAQEDFVNILDNKTTQDSIIRNTFASYGGAVIPLVFAVSTVASVALGVISLIGSLNAAELLQGITDAKEGHRQLLKSYRTMVNFNAIQVNMTLTVNKERPGSELAYIKAVNVNWIMLPDGTKLM
;
A
#
# COMPACT_ATOMS: atom_id res chain seq x y z
N MET A 1 -3.36 4.36 -20.73
CA MET A 1 -2.56 5.41 -20.05
C MET A 1 -1.93 4.71 -18.85
N GLY A 2 -0.60 4.82 -18.67
CA GLY A 2 0.11 4.08 -17.63
C GLY A 2 0.03 4.71 -16.24
N PHE A 3 0.29 3.91 -15.20
CA PHE A 3 0.42 4.39 -13.83
C PHE A 3 1.55 5.41 -13.68
N TYR A 4 1.33 6.44 -12.86
CA TYR A 4 2.37 7.38 -12.45
C TYR A 4 3.13 6.82 -11.23
N THR A 5 4.41 6.52 -11.39
CA THR A 5 5.25 5.97 -10.31
C THR A 5 5.97 7.09 -9.54
N THR A 6 5.96 7.02 -8.21
CA THR A 6 6.74 7.92 -7.35
C THR A 6 7.33 7.17 -6.15
N THR A 7 8.36 7.73 -5.54
CA THR A 7 9.09 7.11 -4.42
C THR A 7 8.99 7.98 -3.17
N ARG A 8 8.81 7.35 -2.01
CA ARG A 8 8.71 8.03 -0.71
C ARG A 8 9.48 7.28 0.36
N ILE A 9 10.18 8.02 1.23
CA ILE A 9 10.80 7.46 2.42
C ILE A 9 9.82 7.63 3.58
N ILE A 10 9.54 6.54 4.29
CA ILE A 10 8.69 6.55 5.49
C ILE A 10 9.41 5.87 6.65
N THR A 11 9.01 6.25 7.86
CA THR A 11 9.31 5.49 9.08
C THR A 11 8.00 4.98 9.65
N ALA A 12 7.89 3.66 9.85
CA ALA A 12 6.68 3.00 10.30
C ALA A 12 6.96 2.14 11.55
N THR A 13 5.99 2.06 12.45
CA THR A 13 5.97 1.08 13.54
C THR A 13 5.47 -0.28 13.04
N LYS A 14 5.58 -1.30 13.90
CA LYS A 14 5.05 -2.65 13.61
C LYS A 14 3.54 -2.63 13.31
N SER A 15 2.74 -1.90 14.10
CA SER A 15 1.28 -1.80 13.90
C SER A 15 0.91 -1.07 12.62
N GLN A 16 1.70 -0.04 12.26
CA GLN A 16 1.52 0.68 11.01
C GLN A 16 1.83 -0.20 9.80
N LEU A 17 2.89 -1.01 9.88
CA LEU A 17 3.26 -1.92 8.82
C LEU A 17 2.26 -3.09 8.66
N ASP A 18 1.73 -3.61 9.75
CA ASP A 18 0.65 -4.62 9.75
C ASP A 18 -0.58 -4.10 9.00
N ALA A 19 -1.02 -2.89 9.34
CA ALA A 19 -2.17 -2.27 8.73
C ALA A 19 -1.94 -1.96 7.24
N MET A 20 -0.72 -1.60 6.83
CA MET A 20 -0.34 -1.49 5.41
C MET A 20 -0.41 -2.83 4.67
N CYS A 21 -0.03 -3.95 5.32
CA CYS A 21 -0.14 -5.27 4.72
C CYS A 21 -1.60 -5.61 4.41
N TYR A 22 -2.51 -5.41 5.38
CA TYR A 22 -3.94 -5.64 5.19
C TYR A 22 -4.54 -4.77 4.10
N ALA A 23 -4.27 -3.46 4.09
CA ALA A 23 -4.82 -2.57 3.08
C ALA A 23 -4.33 -2.93 1.65
N GLN A 24 -3.08 -3.38 1.53
CA GLN A 24 -2.53 -3.81 0.25
C GLN A 24 -3.10 -5.18 -0.20
N GLU A 25 -3.36 -6.10 0.73
CA GLU A 25 -4.04 -7.38 0.46
C GLU A 25 -5.45 -7.16 -0.08
N ASP A 26 -6.22 -6.30 0.59
CA ASP A 26 -7.58 -5.96 0.19
C ASP A 26 -7.62 -5.26 -1.17
N PHE A 27 -6.66 -4.37 -1.45
CA PHE A 27 -6.51 -3.78 -2.78
C PHE A 27 -6.24 -4.84 -3.85
N VAL A 28 -5.34 -5.80 -3.59
CA VAL A 28 -5.08 -6.93 -4.51
C VAL A 28 -6.34 -7.75 -4.75
N ASN A 29 -7.08 -8.08 -3.68
CA ASN A 29 -8.32 -8.86 -3.77
C ASN A 29 -9.39 -8.14 -4.61
N ILE A 30 -9.53 -6.82 -4.45
CA ILE A 30 -10.44 -5.99 -5.25
C ILE A 30 -10.02 -5.97 -6.73
N LEU A 31 -8.73 -5.82 -7.02
CA LEU A 31 -8.25 -5.81 -8.41
C LEU A 31 -8.37 -7.18 -9.11
N ASP A 32 -8.09 -8.27 -8.38
CA ASP A 32 -8.25 -9.64 -8.88
C ASP A 32 -9.73 -9.95 -9.16
N ASN A 33 -10.65 -9.43 -8.34
CA ASN A 33 -12.08 -9.65 -8.45
C ASN A 33 -12.77 -8.46 -9.15
N LYS A 34 -12.63 -8.38 -10.49
CA LYS A 34 -13.21 -7.32 -11.35
C LYS A 34 -14.73 -7.12 -11.22
N THR A 35 -15.43 -8.04 -10.54
CA THR A 35 -16.87 -7.97 -10.26
C THR A 35 -17.20 -7.43 -8.86
N THR A 36 -16.20 -6.95 -8.12
CA THR A 36 -16.39 -6.38 -6.79
C THR A 36 -17.27 -5.13 -6.87
N GLN A 37 -18.42 -5.17 -6.20
CA GLN A 37 -19.38 -4.07 -6.21
C GLN A 37 -18.79 -2.83 -5.53
N ASP A 38 -19.15 -1.64 -6.00
CA ASP A 38 -18.72 -0.35 -5.43
C ASP A 38 -18.94 -0.25 -3.91
N SER A 39 -20.03 -0.85 -3.40
CA SER A 39 -20.35 -0.91 -1.98
C SER A 39 -19.31 -1.69 -1.18
N ILE A 40 -18.77 -2.78 -1.73
CA ILE A 40 -17.73 -3.60 -1.12
C ILE A 40 -16.42 -2.80 -1.06
N ILE A 41 -16.04 -2.16 -2.17
CA ILE A 41 -14.83 -1.32 -2.24
C ILE A 41 -14.88 -0.22 -1.17
N ARG A 42 -16.00 0.49 -1.05
CA ARG A 42 -16.18 1.56 -0.05
C ARG A 42 -16.12 1.04 1.38
N ASN A 43 -16.75 -0.11 1.67
CA ASN A 43 -16.75 -0.71 3.01
C ASN A 43 -15.36 -1.19 3.43
N THR A 44 -14.63 -1.83 2.50
CA THR A 44 -13.24 -2.27 2.70
C THR A 44 -12.36 -1.11 3.14
N PHE A 45 -12.34 -0.01 2.39
CA PHE A 45 -11.50 1.13 2.76
C PHE A 45 -12.00 1.90 3.98
N ALA A 46 -13.30 1.84 4.31
CA ALA A 46 -13.84 2.44 5.53
C ALA A 46 -13.33 1.76 6.81
N SER A 47 -13.09 0.46 6.75
CA SER A 47 -12.57 -0.31 7.90
C SER A 47 -11.14 0.07 8.30
N TYR A 48 -10.33 0.58 7.36
CA TYR A 48 -8.93 0.97 7.60
C TYR A 48 -8.76 2.36 8.22
N GLY A 49 -9.88 3.01 8.57
CA GLY A 49 -9.96 4.05 9.59
C GLY A 49 -8.84 5.09 9.52
N GLY A 50 -8.64 5.72 8.36
CA GLY A 50 -7.82 6.92 8.22
C GLY A 50 -6.43 6.88 8.88
N ALA A 51 -5.83 5.70 9.11
CA ALA A 51 -4.51 5.55 9.73
C ALA A 51 -3.51 4.94 8.76
N VAL A 52 -3.93 3.92 7.99
CA VAL A 52 -3.11 3.28 6.95
C VAL A 52 -2.99 4.15 5.70
N ILE A 53 -4.11 4.76 5.34
CA ILE A 53 -4.21 5.67 4.19
C ILE A 53 -3.29 6.88 4.40
N PRO A 54 -3.25 7.61 5.54
CA PRO A 54 -2.29 8.70 5.76
C PRO A 54 -0.82 8.32 5.69
N LEU A 55 -0.45 7.11 6.13
CA LEU A 55 0.96 6.67 6.17
C LEU A 55 1.53 6.40 4.78
N VAL A 56 0.69 6.08 3.80
CA VAL A 56 1.06 5.96 2.39
C VAL A 56 0.65 7.22 1.59
N PHE A 57 -0.44 7.88 2.00
CA PHE A 57 -1.13 9.02 1.38
C PHE A 57 -1.41 10.10 2.42
N ALA A 58 -0.45 11.00 2.62
CA ALA A 58 -0.42 12.05 3.63
C ALA A 58 -1.68 12.94 3.85
N VAL A 59 -2.83 12.72 3.21
CA VAL A 59 -4.04 13.54 3.41
C VAL A 59 -5.41 12.90 3.02
N SER A 60 -5.49 11.62 2.67
CA SER A 60 -6.68 11.11 1.95
C SER A 60 -7.80 10.54 2.84
N THR A 61 -9.05 10.87 2.51
CA THR A 61 -10.24 10.28 3.14
C THR A 61 -10.53 8.89 2.58
N VAL A 62 -11.20 8.04 3.35
CA VAL A 62 -11.68 6.71 2.90
C VAL A 62 -12.45 6.80 1.57
N ALA A 63 -13.35 7.78 1.47
CA ALA A 63 -14.25 7.91 0.33
C ALA A 63 -13.51 8.27 -0.97
N SER A 64 -12.48 9.11 -0.89
CA SER A 64 -11.67 9.50 -2.05
C SER A 64 -10.78 8.35 -2.53
N VAL A 65 -10.27 7.50 -1.63
CA VAL A 65 -9.53 6.29 -2.01
C VAL A 65 -10.43 5.30 -2.75
N ALA A 66 -11.62 5.00 -2.21
CA ALA A 66 -12.56 4.08 -2.85
C ALA A 66 -13.01 4.56 -4.25
N LEU A 67 -13.29 5.86 -4.40
CA LEU A 67 -13.60 6.46 -5.71
C LEU A 67 -12.42 6.36 -6.68
N GLY A 68 -11.19 6.55 -6.19
CA GLY A 68 -9.99 6.36 -6.99
C GLY A 68 -9.87 4.91 -7.50
N VAL A 69 -10.11 3.90 -6.65
CA VAL A 69 -10.05 2.49 -7.06
C VAL A 69 -11.05 2.18 -8.18
N ILE A 70 -12.29 2.67 -8.04
CA ILE A 70 -13.34 2.49 -9.04
C ILE A 70 -12.93 3.13 -10.39
N SER A 71 -12.44 4.37 -10.33
CA SER A 71 -11.93 5.09 -11.51
C SER A 71 -10.77 4.36 -12.18
N LEU A 72 -9.86 3.79 -11.38
CA LEU A 72 -8.73 3.02 -11.87
C LEU A 72 -9.18 1.75 -12.60
N ILE A 73 -10.05 0.93 -12.00
CA ILE A 73 -10.53 -0.30 -12.63
C ILE A 73 -11.26 -0.01 -13.94
N GLY A 74 -12.05 1.07 -13.99
CA GLY A 74 -12.78 1.47 -15.19
C GLY A 74 -11.92 2.05 -16.32
N SER A 75 -10.70 2.53 -16.03
CA SER A 75 -9.85 3.23 -17.00
C SER A 75 -8.71 2.38 -17.58
N LEU A 76 -8.35 1.26 -16.94
CA LEU A 76 -7.26 0.39 -17.39
C LEU A 76 -7.73 -0.63 -18.41
N ASN A 77 -6.90 -0.87 -19.44
CA ASN A 77 -7.10 -2.03 -20.29
C ASN A 77 -6.66 -3.33 -19.60
N ALA A 78 -6.97 -4.49 -20.19
CA ALA A 78 -6.69 -5.79 -19.56
C ALA A 78 -5.19 -6.03 -19.24
N ALA A 79 -4.28 -5.55 -20.08
CA ALA A 79 -2.84 -5.70 -19.86
C ALA A 79 -2.33 -4.76 -18.76
N GLU A 80 -2.78 -3.50 -18.75
CA GLU A 80 -2.46 -2.52 -17.72
C GLU A 80 -2.98 -2.98 -16.35
N LEU A 81 -4.18 -3.55 -16.30
CA LEU A 81 -4.75 -4.12 -15.07
C LEU A 81 -3.96 -5.33 -14.57
N LEU A 82 -3.56 -6.24 -15.46
CA LEU A 82 -2.73 -7.40 -15.10
C LEU A 82 -1.37 -6.97 -14.53
N GLN A 83 -0.76 -5.94 -15.13
CA GLN A 83 0.48 -5.36 -14.61
C GLN A 83 0.24 -4.70 -13.24
N GLY A 84 -0.86 -3.98 -13.07
CA GLY A 84 -1.23 -3.36 -11.79
C GLY A 84 -1.42 -4.38 -10.66
N ILE A 85 -2.09 -5.50 -10.96
CA ILE A 85 -2.24 -6.64 -10.03
C ILE A 85 -0.87 -7.22 -9.66
N THR A 86 -0.01 -7.44 -10.66
CA THR A 86 1.33 -8.02 -10.45
C THR A 86 2.18 -7.11 -9.56
N ASP A 87 2.21 -5.81 -9.86
CA ASP A 87 2.92 -4.81 -9.06
C ASP A 87 2.36 -4.74 -7.63
N ALA A 88 1.04 -4.75 -7.46
CA ALA A 88 0.40 -4.70 -6.16
C ALA A 88 0.68 -5.94 -5.30
N LYS A 89 0.69 -7.14 -5.92
CA LYS A 89 1.05 -8.41 -5.27
C LYS A 89 2.51 -8.41 -4.81
N GLU A 90 3.41 -7.92 -5.65
CA GLU A 90 4.83 -7.84 -5.28
C GLU A 90 5.06 -6.85 -4.15
N GLY A 91 4.40 -5.68 -4.18
CA GLY A 91 4.42 -4.73 -3.08
C GLY A 91 3.92 -5.33 -1.77
N HIS A 92 2.80 -6.06 -1.80
CA HIS A 92 2.27 -6.78 -0.64
C HIS A 92 3.26 -7.81 -0.08
N ARG A 93 3.86 -8.62 -0.96
CA ARG A 93 4.86 -9.63 -0.57
C ARG A 93 6.06 -9.00 0.13
N GLN A 94 6.55 -7.86 -0.37
CA GLN A 94 7.69 -7.16 0.21
C GLN A 94 7.34 -6.46 1.54
N LEU A 95 6.12 -5.95 1.70
CA LEU A 95 5.61 -5.47 2.99
C LEU A 95 5.57 -6.58 4.03
N LEU A 96 4.98 -7.74 3.69
CA LEU A 96 4.93 -8.90 4.58
C LEU A 96 6.32 -9.37 4.98
N LYS A 97 7.29 -9.38 4.05
CA LYS A 97 8.68 -9.70 4.35
C LYS A 97 9.25 -8.73 5.38
N SER A 98 9.02 -7.43 5.18
CA SER A 98 9.48 -6.38 6.08
C SER A 98 8.84 -6.50 7.47
N TYR A 99 7.55 -6.82 7.54
CA TYR A 99 6.83 -7.05 8.79
C TYR A 99 7.39 -8.25 9.55
N ARG A 100 7.59 -9.38 8.87
CA ARG A 100 8.20 -10.58 9.46
C ARG A 100 9.60 -10.29 9.99
N THR A 101 10.41 -9.52 9.25
CA THR A 101 11.72 -9.08 9.74
C THR A 101 11.59 -8.27 11.05
N MET A 102 10.68 -7.30 11.11
CA MET A 102 10.45 -6.53 12.34
C MET A 102 10.00 -7.40 13.52
N VAL A 103 9.15 -8.39 13.27
CA VAL A 103 8.73 -9.35 14.30
C VAL A 103 9.91 -10.17 14.79
N ASN A 104 10.70 -10.74 13.87
CA ASN A 104 11.83 -11.61 14.19
C ASN A 104 12.94 -10.91 14.98
N PHE A 105 13.25 -9.66 14.64
CA PHE A 105 14.25 -8.86 15.34
C PHE A 105 13.69 -8.09 16.55
N ASN A 106 12.39 -8.25 16.86
CA ASN A 106 11.68 -7.43 17.84
C ASN A 106 11.89 -5.92 17.63
N ALA A 107 11.94 -5.47 16.38
CA ALA A 107 12.15 -4.08 16.02
C ALA A 107 10.92 -3.23 16.39
N ILE A 108 11.19 -2.00 16.84
CA ILE A 108 10.17 -1.02 17.22
C ILE A 108 9.74 -0.14 16.03
N GLN A 109 10.66 0.10 15.09
CA GLN A 109 10.44 0.90 13.90
C GLN A 109 11.21 0.35 12.71
N VAL A 110 10.74 0.68 11.52
CA VAL A 110 11.43 0.45 10.26
C VAL A 110 11.39 1.71 9.43
N ASN A 111 12.50 2.02 8.77
CA ASN A 111 12.55 3.01 7.73
C ASN A 111 12.66 2.32 6.39
N MET A 112 11.81 2.72 5.46
CA MET A 112 11.75 2.10 4.15
C MET A 112 11.47 3.14 3.07
N THR A 113 12.00 2.85 1.90
CA THR A 113 11.71 3.54 0.65
C THR A 113 10.61 2.77 -0.06
N LEU A 114 9.44 3.39 -0.18
CA LEU A 114 8.29 2.85 -0.90
C LEU A 114 8.25 3.42 -2.32
N THR A 115 8.15 2.56 -3.31
CA THR A 115 7.75 2.94 -4.67
C THR A 115 6.26 2.70 -4.80
N VAL A 116 5.51 3.74 -5.15
CA VAL A 116 4.04 3.69 -5.25
C VAL A 116 3.60 4.06 -6.66
N ASN A 117 2.59 3.34 -7.16
CA ASN A 117 1.95 3.62 -8.44
C ASN A 117 0.62 4.33 -8.21
N LYS A 118 0.43 5.47 -8.88
CA LYS A 118 -0.76 6.32 -8.86
C LYS A 118 -1.52 6.21 -10.16
N GLU A 119 -2.83 6.40 -10.11
CA GLU A 119 -3.67 6.55 -11.31
C GLU A 119 -3.26 7.76 -12.16
N ARG A 120 -3.00 8.90 -11.51
CA ARG A 120 -2.61 10.17 -12.17
C ARG A 120 -1.80 11.07 -11.21
N PRO A 121 -1.04 12.05 -11.73
CA PRO A 121 -0.41 13.08 -10.89
C PRO A 121 -1.45 13.75 -9.98
N GLY A 122 -1.13 13.89 -8.69
CA GLY A 122 -2.06 14.44 -7.70
C GLY A 122 -3.17 13.50 -7.23
N SER A 123 -3.28 12.28 -7.76
CA SER A 123 -4.26 11.30 -7.26
C SER A 123 -3.95 10.90 -5.81
N GLU A 124 -5.03 10.80 -5.07
CA GLU A 124 -5.10 10.25 -3.71
C GLU A 124 -5.00 8.73 -3.70
N LEU A 125 -5.33 8.07 -4.81
CA LEU A 125 -5.10 6.66 -4.98
C LEU A 125 -3.66 6.38 -5.37
N ALA A 126 -2.96 5.59 -4.55
CA ALA A 126 -1.84 4.80 -5.01
C ALA A 126 -1.82 3.44 -4.30
N TYR A 127 -1.01 2.54 -4.84
CA TYR A 127 -0.67 1.28 -4.19
C TYR A 127 0.85 1.10 -4.19
N ILE A 128 1.33 0.28 -3.26
CA ILE A 128 2.76 0.00 -3.14
C ILE A 128 3.13 -1.00 -4.23
N LYS A 129 4.12 -0.61 -5.04
CA LYS A 129 4.74 -1.45 -6.08
C LYS A 129 5.99 -2.14 -5.56
N ALA A 130 6.78 -1.43 -4.76
CA ALA A 130 8.01 -1.96 -4.19
C ALA A 130 8.33 -1.32 -2.84
N VAL A 131 9.05 -2.06 -2.01
CA VAL A 131 9.53 -1.72 -0.68
C VAL A 131 11.01 -2.03 -0.62
N ASN A 132 11.82 -1.03 -0.29
CA ASN A 132 13.22 -1.22 0.06
C ASN A 132 13.42 -0.79 1.51
N VAL A 133 13.83 -1.73 2.38
CA VAL A 133 14.13 -1.41 3.78
C VAL A 133 15.47 -0.68 3.82
N ASN A 134 15.48 0.51 4.42
CA ASN A 134 16.70 1.29 4.62
C ASN A 134 17.35 0.94 5.97
N TRP A 135 16.53 0.72 7.01
CA TRP A 135 16.97 0.20 8.30
C TRP A 135 15.77 -0.23 9.17
N ILE A 136 16.02 -1.09 10.15
CA ILE A 136 15.12 -1.38 11.28
C ILE A 136 15.75 -0.88 12.59
N MET A 137 14.94 -0.39 13.52
CA MET A 137 15.38 0.07 14.84
C MET A 137 14.97 -0.94 15.90
N LEU A 138 15.94 -1.41 16.68
CA LEU A 138 15.74 -2.28 17.83
C LEU A 138 15.32 -1.48 19.08
N PRO A 139 14.81 -2.14 20.13
CA PRO A 139 14.39 -1.47 21.36
C PRO A 139 15.51 -0.71 22.09
N ASP A 140 16.77 -1.10 21.89
CA ASP A 140 17.95 -0.44 22.45
C ASP A 140 18.42 0.79 21.64
N GLY A 141 17.72 1.12 20.54
CA GLY A 141 18.05 2.22 19.64
C GLY A 141 19.02 1.84 18.51
N THR A 142 19.56 0.61 18.50
CA THR A 142 20.43 0.11 17.43
C THR A 142 19.67 0.06 16.10
N LYS A 143 20.32 0.53 15.02
CA LYS A 143 19.78 0.44 13.65
C LYS A 143 20.50 -0.65 12.85
N LEU A 144 19.74 -1.57 12.26
CA LEU A 144 20.25 -2.64 11.39
C LEU A 144 19.80 -2.38 9.94
N MET A 145 20.66 -2.70 8.96
CA MET A 145 20.33 -2.70 7.52
C MET A 145 19.89 -4.08 7.06
#